data_AF-A0A959Q4N2-F1
#
_entry.id   AF-A0A959Q4N2-F1
#
_cell.length_a   1.000
_cell.length_b   1.000
_cell.length_c   1.000
_cell.angle_alpha   90.00
_cell.angle_beta   90.00
_cell.angle_gamma   90.00
#
_symmetry.space_group_name_H-M   'P 1'
#
loop_
_entity.id
_entity.type
_entity.pdbx_description
1 polymer ?
#
loop_
_entity_poly.entity_id
_entity_poly.type
_entity_poly.pdbx_seq_one_letter_code
_entity_poly.pdbx_strand_id
1 'polypeptide(L)'
;MKTVKLFPFLLFTCLAVTATGQVAVSTISDEFPGSGGVKLGSGGKLYIGNFGQELDNPDGNQVWSLDLAGNRTLFATGLQGASGNAFDQNGDFYQSNIAGAKVSKVSAGGGVSTYASTGISCPVGIVFDQEDNLYVCNCCGAFENTIRKVTPSGESTQFAGGSLFSCPNGITIDPEGNLYVANFNDGRVIRIDPEGNAAVLAVVPGGNNGHLAYSAADNVLYVNSHGSSRVYRLTLDGELTIVAGNGLRGNQDGPGNSASFSRPNGIAVSATGDTLFLNSSIPLFDEPATGFFPLNPSVVRMITGLQGTTGVSAQGTDARLLLTHRLSTDGRRLDVLLETPRPLEEGSLLLLDIRGQVLQTKLLGSTPSGRHEYSFELAPLPSGIYVYTLQGKEQVISRRFYLP
;
A
#
# COMPACT_ATOMS: atom_id res chain seq x y z
N MET A 1 2.00 -10.79 77.96
CA MET A 1 1.78 -9.75 76.93
C MET A 1 2.52 -10.16 75.66
N LYS A 2 1.80 -10.54 74.60
CA LYS A 2 2.38 -10.94 73.30
C LYS A 2 2.47 -9.70 72.41
N THR A 3 3.67 -9.32 72.01
CA THR A 3 3.94 -8.21 71.09
C THR A 3 3.75 -8.68 69.65
N VAL A 4 2.70 -8.19 68.98
CA VAL A 4 2.46 -8.41 67.54
C VAL A 4 3.33 -7.41 66.76
N LYS A 5 4.23 -7.88 65.90
CA LYS A 5 4.96 -7.06 64.93
C LYS A 5 4.10 -6.92 63.67
N LEU A 6 3.66 -5.69 63.36
CA LEU A 6 3.13 -5.37 62.03
C LEU A 6 4.29 -5.26 61.03
N PHE A 7 4.23 -6.03 59.95
CA PHE A 7 5.03 -5.80 58.74
C PHE A 7 4.22 -4.95 57.77
N PRO A 8 4.78 -3.88 57.16
CA PRO A 8 4.08 -3.13 56.14
C PRO A 8 4.04 -3.96 54.86
N PHE A 9 2.84 -4.32 54.40
CA PHE A 9 2.62 -4.88 53.08
C PHE A 9 2.77 -3.74 52.07
N LEU A 10 3.89 -3.70 51.34
CA LEU A 10 4.01 -2.84 50.16
C LEU A 10 3.22 -3.50 49.03
N LEU A 11 2.01 -3.00 48.78
CA LEU A 11 1.19 -3.43 47.66
C LEU A 11 1.78 -2.81 46.38
N PHE A 12 2.62 -3.56 45.66
CA PHE A 12 2.99 -3.22 44.29
C PHE A 12 1.79 -3.48 43.39
N THR A 13 0.99 -2.45 43.13
CA THR A 13 0.10 -2.44 41.96
C THR A 13 0.98 -2.38 40.72
N CYS A 14 1.28 -3.53 40.14
CA CYS A 14 1.83 -3.62 38.80
C CYS A 14 0.71 -3.15 37.85
N LEU A 15 0.66 -1.85 37.55
CA LEU A 15 0.01 -1.39 36.34
C LEU A 15 0.85 -1.96 35.19
N ALA A 16 0.41 -3.10 34.66
CA ALA A 16 0.83 -3.54 33.35
C ALA A 16 0.34 -2.47 32.37
N VAL A 17 1.19 -1.48 32.09
CA VAL A 17 1.11 -0.74 30.84
C VAL A 17 1.40 -1.80 29.78
N THR A 18 0.34 -2.36 29.19
CA THR A 18 0.47 -3.09 27.94
C THR A 18 1.11 -2.11 26.97
N ALA A 19 2.38 -2.32 26.65
CA ALA A 19 3.02 -1.65 25.54
C ALA A 19 2.18 -2.00 24.31
N THR A 20 1.32 -1.08 23.87
CA THR A 20 0.70 -1.16 22.56
C THR A 20 1.86 -1.26 21.57
N GLY A 21 1.99 -2.40 20.90
CA GLY A 21 3.07 -2.62 19.95
C GLY A 21 3.10 -1.46 18.96
N GLN A 22 4.23 -0.77 18.86
CA GLN A 22 4.38 0.29 17.88
C GLN A 22 4.24 -0.32 16.48
N VAL A 23 3.41 0.27 15.63
CA VAL A 23 3.28 -0.17 14.23
C VAL A 23 4.66 -0.22 13.59
N ALA A 24 5.01 -1.35 13.00
CA ALA A 24 6.32 -1.57 12.39
C ALA A 24 6.15 -2.14 10.98
N VAL A 25 7.04 -1.72 10.08
CA VAL A 25 7.10 -2.18 8.69
C VAL A 25 8.43 -2.91 8.48
N SER A 26 8.35 -4.10 7.88
CA SER A 26 9.51 -4.88 7.46
C SER A 26 9.33 -5.41 6.05
N THR A 27 10.44 -5.67 5.36
CA THR A 27 10.46 -6.34 4.06
C THR A 27 10.64 -7.84 4.25
N ILE A 28 9.82 -8.64 3.55
CA ILE A 28 9.87 -10.11 3.65
C ILE A 28 10.46 -10.79 2.43
N SER A 29 10.58 -10.11 1.29
CA SER A 29 11.05 -10.70 0.04
C SER A 29 12.21 -9.92 -0.56
N ASP A 30 13.08 -10.62 -1.28
CA ASP A 30 13.92 -9.99 -2.30
C ASP A 30 13.07 -9.41 -3.43
N GLU A 31 13.69 -8.62 -4.30
CA GLU A 31 13.03 -8.05 -5.48
C GLU A 31 12.54 -9.11 -6.46
N PHE A 32 11.32 -8.93 -6.99
CA PHE A 32 10.68 -9.86 -7.94
C PHE A 32 9.53 -9.19 -8.71
N PRO A 33 9.04 -9.79 -9.81
CA PRO A 33 7.95 -9.23 -10.60
C PRO A 33 6.58 -9.63 -10.03
N GLY A 34 6.18 -9.02 -8.91
CA GLY A 34 4.91 -9.28 -8.20
C GLY A 34 4.18 -7.99 -7.83
N SER A 35 3.68 -7.29 -8.85
CA SER A 35 3.07 -5.96 -8.73
C SER A 35 1.54 -5.94 -8.60
N GLY A 36 0.86 -7.07 -8.79
CA GLY A 36 -0.60 -7.18 -8.76
C GLY A 36 -1.19 -7.32 -7.36
N GLY A 37 -2.37 -7.92 -7.30
CA GLY A 37 -3.08 -8.25 -6.07
C GLY A 37 -2.31 -9.24 -5.20
N VAL A 38 -2.48 -9.11 -3.89
CA VAL A 38 -1.88 -9.97 -2.87
C VAL A 38 -3.01 -10.63 -2.09
N LYS A 39 -2.99 -11.96 -1.97
CA LYS A 39 -3.94 -12.72 -1.15
C LYS A 39 -3.23 -13.68 -0.22
N LEU A 40 -3.61 -13.68 1.06
CA LEU A 40 -3.16 -14.68 2.02
C LEU A 40 -4.02 -15.94 1.87
N GLY A 41 -3.38 -17.07 1.55
CA GLY A 41 -4.04 -18.38 1.51
C GLY A 41 -4.09 -19.04 2.89
N SER A 42 -4.95 -20.04 3.05
CA SER A 42 -5.14 -20.80 4.30
C SER A 42 -3.86 -21.51 4.80
N GLY A 43 -2.93 -21.82 3.89
CA GLY A 43 -1.62 -22.39 4.23
C GLY A 43 -0.58 -21.37 4.74
N GLY A 44 -0.97 -20.11 4.98
CA GLY A 44 -0.09 -19.05 5.47
C GLY A 44 0.88 -18.48 4.42
N LYS A 45 0.71 -18.85 3.14
CA LYS A 45 1.45 -18.28 2.01
C LYS A 45 0.68 -17.14 1.37
N LEU A 46 1.43 -16.15 0.88
CA LEU A 46 0.90 -15.08 0.04
C LEU A 46 0.91 -15.51 -1.42
N TYR A 47 -0.11 -15.12 -2.17
CA TYR A 47 -0.26 -15.33 -3.60
C TYR A 47 -0.32 -13.98 -4.28
N ILE A 48 0.60 -13.74 -5.21
CA ILE A 48 0.91 -12.40 -5.71
C ILE A 48 0.93 -12.43 -7.23
N GLY A 49 0.01 -11.67 -7.83
CA GLY A 49 -0.06 -11.52 -9.28
C GLY A 49 1.12 -10.72 -9.82
N ASN A 50 1.64 -11.11 -10.97
CA ASN A 50 2.51 -10.26 -11.78
C ASN A 50 1.63 -9.44 -12.72
N PHE A 51 1.35 -8.18 -12.38
CA PHE A 51 0.57 -7.30 -13.23
C PHE A 51 1.32 -6.96 -14.53
N GLY A 52 2.65 -6.78 -14.43
CA GLY A 52 3.50 -6.35 -15.53
C GLY A 52 4.42 -5.21 -15.12
N GLN A 53 5.15 -4.69 -16.10
CA GLN A 53 6.15 -3.63 -15.87
C GLN A 53 5.51 -2.31 -15.43
N GLU A 54 4.41 -1.90 -16.05
CA GLU A 54 3.79 -0.57 -15.90
C GLU A 54 2.27 -0.61 -16.05
N LEU A 55 1.58 0.45 -15.60
CA LEU A 55 0.12 0.55 -15.65
C LEU A 55 -0.44 0.45 -17.08
N ASP A 56 0.23 1.07 -18.05
CA ASP A 56 -0.21 1.10 -19.46
C ASP A 56 0.25 -0.13 -20.28
N ASN A 57 1.08 -0.99 -19.68
CA ASN A 57 1.56 -2.22 -20.30
C ASN A 57 1.50 -3.41 -19.31
N PRO A 58 0.29 -3.96 -19.06
CA PRO A 58 0.09 -5.11 -18.17
C PRO A 58 0.52 -6.43 -18.82
N ASP A 59 1.82 -6.59 -19.03
CA ASP A 59 2.46 -7.74 -19.70
C ASP A 59 2.77 -8.92 -18.76
N GLY A 60 2.46 -8.79 -17.47
CA GLY A 60 2.76 -9.81 -16.48
C GLY A 60 1.87 -11.04 -16.62
N ASN A 61 2.45 -12.24 -16.52
CA ASN A 61 1.79 -13.49 -16.87
C ASN A 61 1.90 -14.58 -15.81
N GLN A 62 2.30 -14.23 -14.59
CA GLN A 62 2.63 -15.16 -13.51
C GLN A 62 1.82 -14.86 -12.25
N VAL A 63 1.69 -15.88 -11.41
CA VAL A 63 1.39 -15.72 -9.98
C VAL A 63 2.49 -16.40 -9.19
N TRP A 64 3.00 -15.70 -8.19
CA TRP A 64 3.99 -16.20 -7.26
C TRP A 64 3.33 -16.57 -5.94
N SER A 65 3.73 -17.69 -5.35
CA SER A 65 3.48 -17.97 -3.93
C SER A 65 4.72 -17.59 -3.13
N LEU A 66 4.54 -17.03 -1.94
CA LEU A 66 5.60 -16.55 -1.05
C LEU A 66 5.29 -17.00 0.38
N ASP A 67 6.24 -17.65 1.05
CA ASP A 67 6.13 -17.87 2.50
C ASP A 67 6.64 -16.66 3.30
N LEU A 68 6.35 -16.63 4.61
CA LEU A 68 6.75 -15.52 5.47
C LEU A 68 8.25 -15.47 5.80
N ALA A 69 9.03 -16.46 5.33
CA ALA A 69 10.49 -16.43 5.38
C ALA A 69 11.10 -15.83 4.09
N GLY A 70 10.27 -15.46 3.11
CA GLY A 70 10.71 -14.85 1.85
C GLY A 70 10.94 -15.83 0.71
N ASN A 71 10.68 -17.14 0.90
CA ASN A 71 10.88 -18.12 -0.16
C ASN A 71 9.72 -18.06 -1.15
N ARG A 72 10.06 -17.79 -2.42
CA ARG A 72 9.11 -17.71 -3.53
C ARG A 72 9.05 -18.99 -4.35
N THR A 73 7.88 -19.34 -4.84
CA THR A 73 7.66 -20.43 -5.79
C THR A 73 6.68 -19.97 -6.88
N LEU A 74 6.99 -20.26 -8.15
CA LEU A 74 6.09 -20.00 -9.25
C LEU A 74 4.83 -20.87 -9.09
N PHE A 75 3.68 -20.23 -8.91
CA PHE A 75 2.41 -20.92 -8.69
C PHE A 75 1.63 -21.14 -9.98
N ALA A 76 1.60 -20.14 -10.86
CA ALA A 76 0.91 -20.23 -12.15
C ALA A 76 1.58 -19.35 -13.22
N THR A 77 1.32 -19.71 -14.48
CA THR A 77 1.80 -19.01 -15.69
C THR A 77 0.71 -19.02 -16.77
N GLY A 78 0.91 -18.32 -17.88
CA GLY A 78 -0.05 -18.24 -19.00
C GLY A 78 -1.20 -17.25 -18.77
N LEU A 79 -1.03 -16.34 -17.81
CA LEU A 79 -1.98 -15.27 -17.49
C LEU A 79 -1.73 -14.03 -18.36
N GLN A 80 -2.65 -13.06 -18.33
CA GLN A 80 -2.59 -11.87 -19.18
C GLN A 80 -2.84 -10.60 -18.37
N GLY A 81 -1.78 -10.04 -17.80
CA GLY A 81 -1.82 -8.94 -16.86
C GLY A 81 -2.48 -9.38 -15.55
N ALA A 82 -1.80 -10.23 -14.79
CA ALA A 82 -2.33 -10.82 -13.57
C ALA A 82 -2.54 -9.73 -12.49
N SER A 83 -3.77 -9.21 -12.42
CA SER A 83 -4.16 -8.09 -11.57
C SER A 83 -4.63 -8.58 -10.19
N GLY A 84 -5.94 -8.62 -9.90
CA GLY A 84 -6.47 -9.10 -8.62
C GLY A 84 -6.69 -10.62 -8.53
N ASN A 85 -6.63 -11.14 -7.31
CA ASN A 85 -6.82 -12.56 -7.04
C ASN A 85 -7.65 -12.82 -5.79
N ALA A 86 -8.28 -14.00 -5.76
CA ALA A 86 -9.08 -14.47 -4.65
C ALA A 86 -9.09 -16.01 -4.60
N PHE A 87 -9.47 -16.54 -3.44
CA PHE A 87 -9.82 -17.95 -3.26
C PHE A 87 -11.33 -18.05 -3.08
N ASP A 88 -11.94 -19.09 -3.65
CA ASP A 88 -13.30 -19.50 -3.25
C ASP A 88 -13.27 -20.30 -1.93
N GLN A 89 -14.44 -20.70 -1.43
CA GLN A 89 -14.54 -21.45 -0.18
C GLN A 89 -13.94 -22.86 -0.25
N ASN A 90 -13.79 -23.42 -1.45
CA ASN A 90 -13.13 -24.72 -1.66
C ASN A 90 -11.60 -24.60 -1.72
N GLY A 91 -11.08 -23.37 -1.70
CA GLY A 91 -9.65 -23.09 -1.80
C GLY A 91 -9.12 -23.10 -3.23
N ASP A 92 -10.00 -23.04 -4.25
CA ASP A 92 -9.57 -22.84 -5.62
C ASP A 92 -9.17 -21.38 -5.84
N PHE A 93 -8.10 -21.16 -6.62
CA PHE A 93 -7.56 -19.83 -6.86
C PHE A 93 -8.12 -19.22 -8.15
N TYR A 94 -8.46 -17.93 -8.11
CA TYR A 94 -8.95 -17.18 -9.25
C TYR A 94 -8.11 -15.93 -9.45
N GLN A 95 -7.91 -15.58 -10.73
CA GLN A 95 -7.08 -14.47 -11.15
C GLN A 95 -7.83 -13.67 -12.21
N SER A 96 -7.98 -12.37 -11.99
CA SER A 96 -8.37 -11.46 -13.06
C SER A 96 -7.17 -11.21 -13.99
N ASN A 97 -7.46 -11.19 -15.28
CA ASN A 97 -6.51 -10.95 -16.35
C ASN A 97 -6.90 -9.65 -17.04
N ILE A 98 -6.28 -8.53 -16.65
CA ILE A 98 -6.70 -7.20 -17.11
C ILE A 98 -6.59 -7.09 -18.64
N ALA A 99 -5.50 -7.58 -19.23
CA ALA A 99 -5.27 -7.58 -20.66
C ALA A 99 -6.06 -8.69 -21.40
N GLY A 100 -6.44 -9.75 -20.68
CA GLY A 100 -7.19 -10.87 -21.22
C GLY A 100 -8.71 -10.70 -21.21
N ALA A 101 -9.22 -9.62 -20.59
CA ALA A 101 -10.66 -9.36 -20.42
C ALA A 101 -11.44 -10.57 -19.87
N LYS A 102 -10.85 -11.28 -18.90
CA LYS A 102 -11.42 -12.51 -18.33
C LYS A 102 -10.94 -12.74 -16.89
N VAL A 103 -11.71 -13.54 -16.16
CA VAL A 103 -11.25 -14.19 -14.94
C VAL A 103 -10.87 -15.63 -15.26
N SER A 104 -9.72 -16.06 -14.75
CA SER A 104 -9.24 -17.45 -14.84
C SER A 104 -9.37 -18.16 -13.51
N LYS A 105 -9.70 -19.45 -13.55
CA LYS A 105 -9.52 -20.38 -12.44
C LYS A 105 -8.15 -21.07 -12.58
N VAL A 106 -7.45 -21.24 -11.47
CA VAL A 106 -6.13 -21.86 -11.41
C VAL A 106 -6.20 -23.04 -10.44
N SER A 107 -5.92 -24.24 -10.94
CA SER A 107 -5.89 -25.44 -10.11
C SER A 107 -4.67 -25.46 -9.20
N ALA A 108 -4.68 -26.30 -8.16
CA ALA A 108 -3.52 -26.49 -7.27
C ALA A 108 -2.25 -26.92 -8.00
N GLY A 109 -2.37 -27.55 -9.18
CA GLY A 109 -1.24 -27.92 -10.05
C GLY A 109 -0.79 -26.82 -11.02
N GLY A 110 -1.33 -25.59 -10.89
CA GLY A 110 -1.01 -24.45 -11.76
C GLY A 110 -1.72 -24.45 -13.11
N GLY A 111 -2.68 -25.35 -13.33
CA GLY A 111 -3.46 -25.41 -14.58
C GLY A 111 -4.46 -24.27 -14.65
N VAL A 112 -4.43 -23.49 -15.75
CA VAL A 112 -5.26 -22.30 -15.94
C VAL A 112 -6.40 -22.58 -16.91
N SER A 113 -7.64 -22.25 -16.53
CA SER A 113 -8.82 -22.27 -17.40
C SER A 113 -9.61 -20.96 -17.30
N THR A 114 -10.42 -20.65 -18.32
CA THR A 114 -11.32 -19.50 -18.25
C THR A 114 -12.49 -19.83 -17.33
N TYR A 115 -12.76 -18.95 -16.37
CA TYR A 115 -13.91 -19.04 -15.48
C TYR A 115 -15.07 -18.17 -15.99
N ALA A 116 -14.77 -16.90 -16.33
CA ALA A 116 -15.76 -15.98 -16.88
C ALA A 116 -15.11 -14.95 -17.82
N SER A 117 -15.81 -14.59 -18.89
CA SER A 117 -15.38 -13.55 -19.86
C SER A 117 -16.52 -12.66 -20.34
N THR A 118 -17.77 -13.12 -20.28
CA THR A 118 -18.94 -12.34 -20.70
C THR A 118 -19.10 -11.08 -19.83
N GLY A 119 -19.08 -9.90 -20.46
CA GLY A 119 -19.24 -8.61 -19.77
C GLY A 119 -18.06 -8.23 -18.86
N ILE A 120 -16.93 -8.93 -18.94
CA ILE A 120 -15.71 -8.65 -18.19
C ILE A 120 -14.80 -7.75 -19.06
N SER A 121 -14.29 -6.65 -18.50
CA SER A 121 -13.47 -5.69 -19.25
C SER A 121 -12.51 -4.96 -18.33
N CYS A 122 -11.22 -5.01 -18.68
CA CYS A 122 -10.13 -4.58 -17.80
C CYS A 122 -10.32 -5.03 -16.34
N PRO A 123 -10.51 -6.34 -16.05
CA PRO A 123 -10.82 -6.77 -14.70
C PRO A 123 -9.63 -6.56 -13.76
N VAL A 124 -9.90 -5.98 -12.58
CA VAL A 124 -8.87 -5.65 -11.56
C VAL A 124 -9.12 -6.44 -10.29
N GLY A 125 -9.71 -5.86 -9.25
CA GLY A 125 -10.03 -6.54 -7.99
C GLY A 125 -11.16 -7.54 -8.17
N ILE A 126 -11.04 -8.67 -7.45
CA ILE A 126 -12.07 -9.71 -7.37
C ILE A 126 -12.24 -10.19 -5.93
N VAL A 127 -13.46 -10.56 -5.55
CA VAL A 127 -13.77 -11.12 -4.21
C VAL A 127 -14.96 -12.07 -4.29
N PHE A 128 -14.95 -13.14 -3.50
CA PHE A 128 -16.09 -14.06 -3.36
C PHE A 128 -16.97 -13.68 -2.17
N ASP A 129 -18.29 -13.87 -2.30
CA ASP A 129 -19.21 -13.91 -1.16
C ASP A 129 -19.31 -15.32 -0.55
N GLN A 130 -20.14 -15.46 0.49
CA GLN A 130 -20.39 -16.72 1.21
C GLN A 130 -21.18 -17.75 0.39
N GLU A 131 -21.67 -17.41 -0.80
CA GLU A 131 -22.35 -18.31 -1.73
C GLU A 131 -21.46 -18.68 -2.92
N ASP A 132 -20.17 -18.33 -2.86
CA ASP A 132 -19.19 -18.47 -3.96
C ASP A 132 -19.58 -17.70 -5.23
N ASN A 133 -20.37 -16.63 -5.13
CA ASN A 133 -20.46 -15.66 -6.23
C ASN A 133 -19.22 -14.76 -6.21
N LEU A 134 -18.62 -14.56 -7.38
CA LEU A 134 -17.46 -13.69 -7.57
C LEU A 134 -17.90 -12.29 -8.01
N TYR A 135 -17.48 -11.27 -7.28
CA TYR A 135 -17.60 -9.88 -7.69
C TYR A 135 -16.31 -9.43 -8.39
N VAL A 136 -16.44 -8.73 -9.52
CA VAL A 136 -15.33 -8.31 -10.36
C VAL A 136 -15.43 -6.81 -10.67
N CYS A 137 -14.35 -6.08 -10.43
CA CYS A 137 -14.25 -4.68 -10.85
C CYS A 137 -13.85 -4.61 -12.33
N ASN A 138 -14.69 -4.00 -13.15
CA ASN A 138 -14.32 -3.56 -14.51
C ASN A 138 -13.81 -2.11 -14.43
N CYS A 139 -12.52 -1.90 -14.68
CA CYS A 139 -11.88 -0.57 -14.58
C CYS A 139 -11.93 0.22 -15.91
N CYS A 140 -12.20 -0.42 -17.04
CA CYS A 140 -12.30 0.23 -18.34
C CYS A 140 -12.96 -0.65 -19.40
N GLY A 141 -13.15 -0.08 -20.60
CA GLY A 141 -13.48 -0.81 -21.83
C GLY A 141 -14.94 -0.71 -22.26
N ALA A 142 -15.39 -1.68 -23.06
CA ALA A 142 -16.71 -1.67 -23.73
C ALA A 142 -17.91 -1.74 -22.78
N PHE A 143 -17.67 -1.95 -21.48
CA PHE A 143 -18.69 -2.09 -20.44
C PHE A 143 -18.52 -1.05 -19.32
N GLU A 144 -17.76 0.02 -19.58
CA GLU A 144 -17.51 1.14 -18.66
C GLU A 144 -17.02 0.70 -17.25
N ASN A 145 -17.09 1.60 -16.27
CA ASN A 145 -16.77 1.30 -14.88
C ASN A 145 -17.96 0.62 -14.20
N THR A 146 -17.86 -0.69 -13.96
CA THR A 146 -18.93 -1.50 -13.38
C THR A 146 -18.40 -2.51 -12.36
N ILE A 147 -19.27 -2.97 -11.48
CA ILE A 147 -19.06 -4.17 -10.67
C ILE A 147 -19.91 -5.29 -11.26
N ARG A 148 -19.28 -6.39 -11.65
CA ARG A 148 -19.94 -7.60 -12.15
C ARG A 148 -20.13 -8.59 -11.02
N LYS A 149 -21.25 -9.31 -11.00
CA LYS A 149 -21.46 -10.51 -10.17
C LYS A 149 -21.44 -11.73 -11.08
N VAL A 150 -20.61 -12.70 -10.74
CA VAL A 150 -20.41 -13.94 -11.49
C VAL A 150 -20.83 -15.10 -10.58
N THR A 151 -21.78 -15.90 -11.04
CA THR A 151 -22.25 -17.08 -10.31
C THR A 151 -21.20 -18.19 -10.30
N PRO A 152 -21.29 -19.20 -9.40
CA PRO A 152 -20.39 -20.36 -9.40
C PRO A 152 -20.24 -21.07 -10.76
N SER A 153 -21.27 -21.00 -11.63
CA SER A 153 -21.25 -21.58 -12.98
C SER A 153 -20.57 -20.70 -14.04
N GLY A 154 -20.09 -19.50 -13.67
CA GLY A 154 -19.40 -18.57 -14.56
C GLY A 154 -20.33 -17.58 -15.28
N GLU A 155 -21.63 -17.56 -14.97
CA GLU A 155 -22.57 -16.59 -15.55
C GLU A 155 -22.37 -15.20 -14.92
N SER A 156 -22.11 -14.19 -15.75
CA SER A 156 -21.77 -12.83 -15.35
C SER A 156 -22.89 -11.84 -15.64
N THR A 157 -23.31 -11.08 -14.62
CA THR A 157 -24.29 -9.98 -14.70
C THR A 157 -23.72 -8.69 -14.12
N GLN A 158 -24.29 -7.54 -14.47
CA GLN A 158 -23.91 -6.28 -13.82
C GLN A 158 -24.60 -6.20 -12.46
N PHE A 159 -23.81 -6.01 -11.40
CA PHE A 159 -24.31 -5.85 -10.04
C PHE A 159 -24.49 -4.38 -9.67
N ALA A 160 -23.48 -3.55 -9.96
CA ALA A 160 -23.52 -2.11 -9.73
C ALA A 160 -22.80 -1.35 -10.84
N GLY A 161 -23.14 -0.07 -11.02
CA GLY A 161 -22.52 0.82 -12.02
C GLY A 161 -22.94 2.27 -11.84
N GLY A 162 -22.46 3.14 -12.73
CA GLY A 162 -22.80 4.57 -12.75
C GLY A 162 -21.63 5.50 -12.37
N SER A 163 -21.92 6.80 -12.25
CA SER A 163 -20.90 7.87 -12.11
C SER A 163 -20.10 7.85 -10.80
N LEU A 164 -20.48 6.99 -9.85
CA LEU A 164 -19.73 6.76 -8.62
C LEU A 164 -18.44 5.96 -8.86
N PHE A 165 -18.36 5.18 -9.94
CA PHE A 165 -17.20 4.33 -10.23
C PHE A 165 -16.24 5.00 -11.20
N SER A 166 -14.96 5.06 -10.83
CA SER A 166 -13.90 5.69 -11.62
C SER A 166 -12.64 4.83 -11.59
N CYS A 167 -12.55 3.90 -12.57
CA CYS A 167 -11.65 2.75 -12.53
C CYS A 167 -11.68 2.06 -11.16
N PRO A 168 -12.76 1.31 -10.85
CA PRO A 168 -12.80 0.48 -9.64
C PRO A 168 -11.62 -0.51 -9.68
N ASN A 169 -10.76 -0.46 -8.66
CA ASN A 169 -9.51 -1.19 -8.61
C ASN A 169 -9.58 -2.30 -7.57
N GLY A 170 -9.47 -1.95 -6.29
CA GLY A 170 -9.65 -2.92 -5.20
C GLY A 170 -11.12 -3.19 -4.90
N ILE A 171 -11.45 -4.42 -4.49
CA ILE A 171 -12.74 -4.77 -3.90
C ILE A 171 -12.56 -5.73 -2.73
N THR A 172 -13.36 -5.54 -1.68
CA THR A 172 -13.47 -6.45 -0.53
C THR A 172 -14.93 -6.52 -0.07
N ILE A 173 -15.24 -7.43 0.84
CA ILE A 173 -16.60 -7.71 1.32
C ILE A 173 -16.58 -7.90 2.84
N ASP A 174 -17.60 -7.41 3.54
CA ASP A 174 -17.82 -7.68 4.97
C ASP A 174 -18.71 -8.94 5.18
N PRO A 175 -18.87 -9.42 6.43
CA PRO A 175 -19.70 -10.59 6.73
C PRO A 175 -21.18 -10.39 6.41
N GLU A 176 -21.66 -9.15 6.36
CA GLU A 176 -23.04 -8.76 6.00
C GLU A 176 -23.28 -8.73 4.49
N GLY A 177 -22.22 -8.88 3.67
CA GLY A 177 -22.30 -8.89 2.22
C GLY A 177 -22.19 -7.51 1.57
N ASN A 178 -21.86 -6.45 2.33
CA ASN A 178 -21.57 -5.16 1.75
C ASN A 178 -20.20 -5.20 1.06
N LEU A 179 -20.15 -4.71 -0.18
CA LEU A 179 -18.91 -4.56 -0.92
C LEU A 179 -18.29 -3.19 -0.65
N TYR A 180 -16.96 -3.16 -0.59
CA TYR A 180 -16.19 -1.93 -0.52
C TYR A 180 -15.23 -1.90 -1.70
N VAL A 181 -15.31 -0.84 -2.49
CA VAL A 181 -14.56 -0.65 -3.73
C VAL A 181 -13.67 0.56 -3.61
N ALA A 182 -12.38 0.41 -3.92
CA ALA A 182 -11.46 1.53 -4.03
C ALA A 182 -11.39 2.00 -5.50
N ASN A 183 -11.80 3.22 -5.77
CA ASN A 183 -11.59 3.85 -7.07
C ASN A 183 -10.13 4.27 -7.20
N PHE A 184 -9.47 3.84 -8.29
CA PHE A 184 -8.11 4.25 -8.57
C PHE A 184 -8.07 5.77 -8.87
N ASN A 185 -8.83 6.24 -9.86
CA ASN A 185 -8.60 7.57 -10.43
C ASN A 185 -8.89 8.76 -9.49
N ASP A 186 -9.84 8.61 -8.56
CA ASP A 186 -10.34 9.74 -7.76
C ASP A 186 -10.24 9.54 -6.25
N GLY A 187 -9.66 8.43 -5.81
CA GLY A 187 -9.43 8.16 -4.39
C GLY A 187 -10.68 7.84 -3.58
N ARG A 188 -11.88 7.79 -4.19
CA ARG A 188 -13.11 7.43 -3.48
C ARG A 188 -13.07 5.97 -3.04
N VAL A 189 -13.61 5.70 -1.85
CA VAL A 189 -14.02 4.36 -1.42
C VAL A 189 -15.54 4.33 -1.47
N ILE A 190 -16.09 3.38 -2.23
CA ILE A 190 -17.52 3.20 -2.45
C ILE A 190 -17.99 2.01 -1.62
N ARG A 191 -19.06 2.18 -0.84
CA ARG A 191 -19.80 1.07 -0.22
C ARG A 191 -20.97 0.69 -1.13
N ILE A 192 -21.20 -0.60 -1.32
CA ILE A 192 -22.34 -1.14 -2.06
C ILE A 192 -23.05 -2.13 -1.16
N ASP A 193 -24.35 -1.96 -0.95
CA ASP A 193 -25.15 -2.92 -0.18
C ASP A 193 -25.45 -4.21 -1.00
N PRO A 194 -25.97 -5.28 -0.37
CA PRO A 194 -26.32 -6.52 -1.06
C PRO A 194 -27.34 -6.36 -2.19
N GLU A 195 -28.13 -5.29 -2.18
CA GLU A 195 -29.09 -4.94 -3.23
C GLU A 195 -28.45 -4.18 -4.41
N GLY A 196 -27.18 -3.81 -4.32
CA GLY A 196 -26.43 -3.11 -5.37
C GLY A 196 -26.47 -1.58 -5.28
N ASN A 197 -27.00 -1.00 -4.20
CA ASN A 197 -27.03 0.44 -4.01
C ASN A 197 -25.66 0.95 -3.56
N ALA A 198 -25.07 1.85 -4.36
CA ALA A 198 -23.74 2.38 -4.13
C ALA A 198 -23.77 3.78 -3.47
N ALA A 199 -22.87 4.01 -2.52
CA ALA A 199 -22.66 5.31 -1.88
C ALA A 199 -21.16 5.56 -1.61
N VAL A 200 -20.74 6.82 -1.64
CA VAL A 200 -19.37 7.19 -1.23
C VAL A 200 -19.24 7.03 0.28
N LEU A 201 -18.27 6.22 0.73
CA LEU A 201 -17.93 6.05 2.13
C LEU A 201 -16.90 7.08 2.58
N ALA A 202 -15.83 7.26 1.81
CA ALA A 202 -14.74 8.20 2.11
C ALA A 202 -13.95 8.57 0.85
N VAL A 203 -13.06 9.55 0.98
CA VAL A 203 -12.06 9.91 -0.03
C VAL A 203 -10.67 9.79 0.59
N VAL A 204 -9.83 8.93 0.01
CA VAL A 204 -8.45 8.72 0.47
C VAL A 204 -7.53 9.78 -0.15
N PRO A 205 -6.75 10.52 0.66
CA PRO A 205 -5.86 11.57 0.15
C PRO A 205 -4.82 11.07 -0.86
N GLY A 206 -4.58 11.88 -1.88
CA GLY A 206 -3.60 11.62 -2.93
C GLY A 206 -4.11 10.81 -4.12
N GLY A 207 -5.28 10.17 -4.02
CA GLY A 207 -5.85 9.38 -5.11
C GLY A 207 -5.01 8.16 -5.49
N ASN A 208 -5.29 7.59 -6.67
CA ASN A 208 -4.65 6.38 -7.19
C ASN A 208 -4.69 5.24 -6.14
N ASN A 209 -5.88 4.97 -5.61
CA ASN A 209 -6.02 3.91 -4.60
C ASN A 209 -5.70 2.55 -5.24
N GLY A 210 -4.85 1.77 -4.57
CA GLY A 210 -4.60 0.38 -4.91
C GLY A 210 -5.73 -0.51 -4.41
N HIS A 211 -5.37 -1.72 -3.96
CA HIS A 211 -6.32 -2.62 -3.34
C HIS A 211 -6.67 -2.18 -1.91
N LEU A 212 -7.77 -2.75 -1.40
CA LEU A 212 -8.20 -2.62 -0.02
C LEU A 212 -8.53 -4.01 0.56
N ALA A 213 -8.44 -4.13 1.88
CA ALA A 213 -8.77 -5.34 2.63
C ALA A 213 -9.67 -5.01 3.83
N TYR A 214 -10.72 -5.79 4.04
CA TYR A 214 -11.55 -5.73 5.23
C TYR A 214 -10.95 -6.58 6.37
N SER A 215 -10.87 -6.01 7.58
CA SER A 215 -10.48 -6.69 8.81
C SER A 215 -11.71 -6.91 9.68
N ALA A 216 -12.13 -8.17 9.82
CA ALA A 216 -13.26 -8.56 10.66
C ALA A 216 -12.98 -8.38 12.16
N ALA A 217 -11.72 -8.38 12.58
CA ALA A 217 -11.33 -8.24 13.97
C ALA A 217 -11.75 -6.87 14.56
N ASP A 218 -11.59 -5.82 13.77
CA ASP A 218 -11.81 -4.43 14.19
C ASP A 218 -12.90 -3.71 13.40
N ASN A 219 -13.57 -4.41 12.48
CA ASN A 219 -14.59 -3.88 11.57
C ASN A 219 -14.13 -2.63 10.80
N VAL A 220 -12.98 -2.74 10.13
CA VAL A 220 -12.36 -1.65 9.36
C VAL A 220 -11.83 -2.10 8.01
N LEU A 221 -11.59 -1.13 7.15
CA LEU A 221 -10.90 -1.30 5.87
C LEU A 221 -9.46 -0.81 6.01
N TYR A 222 -8.53 -1.52 5.38
CA TYR A 222 -7.19 -1.02 5.09
C TYR A 222 -7.07 -0.72 3.61
N VAL A 223 -6.59 0.48 3.26
CA VAL A 223 -6.55 0.98 1.88
C VAL A 223 -5.13 1.41 1.53
N ASN A 224 -4.58 0.83 0.47
CA ASN A 224 -3.32 1.28 -0.12
C ASN A 224 -3.57 2.50 -1.02
N SER A 225 -2.74 3.54 -0.90
CA SER A 225 -2.77 4.68 -1.81
C SER A 225 -1.44 4.80 -2.56
N HIS A 226 -1.48 4.62 -3.88
CA HIS A 226 -0.30 4.84 -4.73
C HIS A 226 0.09 6.33 -4.72
N GLY A 227 -0.91 7.21 -4.79
CA GLY A 227 -0.72 8.65 -4.94
C GLY A 227 -0.18 9.34 -3.69
N SER A 228 -0.41 8.76 -2.51
CA SER A 228 0.16 9.27 -1.25
C SER A 228 1.25 8.38 -0.65
N SER A 229 1.57 7.22 -1.24
CA SER A 229 2.62 6.31 -0.73
C SER A 229 2.40 5.91 0.74
N ARG A 230 1.14 5.64 1.08
CA ARG A 230 0.66 5.37 2.44
C ARG A 230 -0.35 4.24 2.47
N VAL A 231 -0.49 3.65 3.64
CA VAL A 231 -1.54 2.70 4.02
C VAL A 231 -2.46 3.39 5.02
N TYR A 232 -3.75 3.41 4.72
CA TYR A 232 -4.78 4.01 5.59
C TYR A 232 -5.63 2.94 6.25
N ARG A 233 -6.11 3.24 7.45
CA ARG A 233 -7.22 2.56 8.12
C ARG A 233 -8.45 3.44 7.94
N LEU A 234 -9.55 2.84 7.51
CA LEU A 234 -10.83 3.48 7.26
C LEU A 234 -11.93 2.73 8.03
N THR A 235 -12.59 3.41 8.94
CA THR A 235 -13.76 2.86 9.64
C THR A 235 -14.99 2.91 8.72
N LEU A 236 -16.00 2.08 9.03
CA LEU A 236 -17.21 1.99 8.21
C LEU A 236 -18.19 3.19 8.37
N ASP A 237 -17.91 4.09 9.31
CA ASP A 237 -18.53 5.41 9.44
C ASP A 237 -17.73 6.54 8.75
N GLY A 238 -16.59 6.20 8.11
CA GLY A 238 -15.85 7.12 7.25
C GLY A 238 -14.63 7.80 7.87
N GLU A 239 -14.23 7.44 9.09
CA GLU A 239 -13.03 7.97 9.73
C GLU A 239 -11.77 7.37 9.11
N LEU A 240 -10.92 8.23 8.56
CA LEU A 240 -9.67 7.86 7.91
C LEU A 240 -8.47 8.23 8.79
N THR A 241 -7.54 7.28 8.94
CA THR A 241 -6.31 7.45 9.72
C THR A 241 -5.13 6.80 9.00
N ILE A 242 -3.92 7.30 9.23
CA ILE A 242 -2.70 6.72 8.63
C ILE A 242 -2.20 5.59 9.53
N VAL A 243 -1.92 4.44 8.92
CA VAL A 243 -1.31 3.27 9.58
C VAL A 243 0.20 3.28 9.38
N ALA A 244 0.64 3.42 8.14
CA ALA A 244 2.05 3.43 7.79
C ALA A 244 2.34 4.25 6.52
N GLY A 245 3.60 4.68 6.39
CA GLY A 245 4.10 5.43 5.25
C GLY A 245 4.33 6.89 5.62
N ASN A 246 5.53 7.39 5.33
CA ASN A 246 5.93 8.79 5.54
C ASN A 246 5.44 9.72 4.42
N GLY A 247 4.78 9.18 3.38
CA GLY A 247 4.26 9.92 2.24
C GLY A 247 5.25 10.08 1.09
N LEU A 248 6.42 9.45 1.18
CA LEU A 248 7.45 9.47 0.15
C LEU A 248 7.56 8.13 -0.52
N ARG A 249 7.92 8.17 -1.81
CA ARG A 249 8.31 6.99 -2.56
C ARG A 249 9.62 6.45 -2.01
N GLY A 250 9.62 5.17 -1.65
CA GLY A 250 10.77 4.47 -1.10
C GLY A 250 10.40 3.07 -0.64
N ASN A 251 11.38 2.33 -0.11
CA ASN A 251 11.15 1.03 0.51
C ASN A 251 11.89 0.94 1.86
N GLN A 252 11.91 2.04 2.61
CA GLN A 252 12.52 2.07 3.93
C GLN A 252 11.63 1.33 4.93
N ASP A 253 12.20 0.37 5.64
CA ASP A 253 11.59 -0.32 6.79
C ASP A 253 11.73 0.49 8.09
N GLY A 254 11.07 0.03 9.15
CA GLY A 254 11.12 0.62 10.48
C GLY A 254 9.74 0.99 11.03
N PRO A 255 9.65 1.92 12.00
CA PRO A 255 8.37 2.38 12.54
C PRO A 255 7.40 2.86 11.45
N GLY A 256 6.11 2.60 11.61
CA GLY A 256 5.06 2.85 10.60
C GLY A 256 5.06 4.27 10.06
N ASN A 257 5.26 5.28 10.91
CA ASN A 257 5.32 6.69 10.53
C ASN A 257 6.60 7.09 9.76
N SER A 258 7.68 6.32 9.90
CA SER A 258 8.98 6.57 9.26
C SER A 258 9.23 5.71 8.03
N ALA A 259 8.55 4.56 7.91
CA ALA A 259 8.65 3.68 6.77
C ALA A 259 8.19 4.39 5.47
N SER A 260 8.73 4.00 4.33
CA SER A 260 8.30 4.48 3.01
C SER A 260 7.84 3.35 2.12
N PHE A 261 6.92 3.66 1.22
CA PHE A 261 6.39 2.75 0.20
C PHE A 261 6.47 3.42 -1.16
N SER A 262 6.60 2.64 -2.23
CA SER A 262 6.53 3.16 -3.59
C SER A 262 5.41 2.42 -4.30
N ARG A 263 4.34 3.14 -4.64
CA ARG A 263 3.15 2.57 -5.29
C ARG A 263 2.62 1.30 -4.60
N PRO A 264 2.35 1.34 -3.28
CA PRO A 264 1.77 0.17 -2.60
C PRO A 264 0.46 -0.22 -3.29
N ASN A 265 0.29 -1.49 -3.68
CA ASN A 265 -0.84 -1.91 -4.51
C ASN A 265 -1.73 -2.96 -3.85
N GLY A 266 -1.44 -4.25 -4.04
CA GLY A 266 -2.13 -5.36 -3.42
C GLY A 266 -1.96 -5.34 -1.90
N ILE A 267 -3.01 -5.74 -1.18
CA ILE A 267 -3.02 -5.82 0.28
C ILE A 267 -3.81 -7.04 0.74
N ALA A 268 -3.29 -7.73 1.74
CA ALA A 268 -3.96 -8.79 2.48
C ALA A 268 -3.82 -8.52 3.98
N VAL A 269 -4.80 -8.98 4.76
CA VAL A 269 -4.80 -8.89 6.22
C VAL A 269 -4.77 -10.29 6.82
N SER A 270 -4.10 -10.46 7.95
CA SER A 270 -4.14 -11.70 8.74
C SER A 270 -5.55 -11.96 9.28
N ALA A 271 -5.89 -13.23 9.54
CA ALA A 271 -7.19 -13.58 10.11
C ALA A 271 -7.44 -12.95 11.49
N THR A 272 -6.37 -12.65 12.24
CA THR A 272 -6.41 -11.95 13.52
C THR A 272 -6.53 -10.43 13.39
N GLY A 273 -6.39 -9.87 12.19
CA GLY A 273 -6.41 -8.42 11.95
C GLY A 273 -5.14 -7.68 12.37
N ASP A 274 -4.14 -8.37 12.95
CA ASP A 274 -2.96 -7.77 13.56
C ASP A 274 -1.81 -7.45 12.59
N THR A 275 -1.88 -7.99 11.37
CA THR A 275 -0.80 -7.96 10.38
C THR A 275 -1.35 -7.69 8.99
N LEU A 276 -0.70 -6.78 8.25
CA LEU A 276 -0.94 -6.56 6.83
C LEU A 276 0.24 -7.04 6.01
N PHE A 277 -0.06 -7.51 4.80
CA PHE A 277 0.90 -7.87 3.77
C PHE A 277 0.57 -7.08 2.52
N LEU A 278 1.55 -6.41 1.95
CA LEU A 278 1.34 -5.64 0.73
C LEU A 278 2.57 -5.69 -0.16
N ASN A 279 2.38 -5.56 -1.47
CA ASN A 279 3.49 -5.35 -2.37
C ASN A 279 3.72 -3.85 -2.61
N SER A 280 4.99 -3.48 -2.72
CA SER A 280 5.48 -2.12 -2.95
C SER A 280 6.51 -2.18 -4.06
N SER A 281 6.33 -1.37 -5.10
CA SER A 281 7.30 -1.27 -6.19
C SER A 281 8.66 -0.83 -5.68
N ILE A 282 9.71 -1.14 -6.41
CA ILE A 282 11.03 -0.55 -6.18
C ILE A 282 11.13 0.71 -7.03
N PRO A 283 11.43 1.88 -6.43
CA PRO A 283 11.68 3.08 -7.21
C PRO A 283 12.95 2.87 -8.03
N LEU A 284 12.78 2.51 -9.32
CA LEU A 284 13.89 2.37 -10.26
C LEU A 284 14.51 3.73 -10.56
N PHE A 285 13.68 4.78 -10.70
CA PHE A 285 14.08 6.19 -10.84
C PHE A 285 12.93 7.10 -10.34
N ASP A 286 13.24 8.21 -9.64
CA ASP A 286 12.28 9.30 -9.44
C ASP A 286 12.34 10.23 -10.66
N GLU A 287 11.76 9.83 -11.79
CA GLU A 287 11.68 10.69 -12.99
C GLU A 287 10.23 11.08 -13.28
N PRO A 288 9.71 12.17 -12.68
CA PRO A 288 8.41 12.72 -13.05
C PRO A 288 8.38 13.29 -14.48
N ALA A 289 9.53 13.41 -15.16
CA ALA A 289 9.64 14.02 -16.49
C ALA A 289 9.29 13.08 -17.66
N THR A 290 9.33 11.75 -17.47
CA THR A 290 9.21 10.79 -18.58
C THR A 290 7.84 10.10 -18.66
N GLY A 291 6.95 10.31 -17.70
CA GLY A 291 5.67 9.59 -17.63
C GLY A 291 5.80 8.09 -17.33
N PHE A 292 7.01 7.61 -17.06
CA PHE A 292 7.32 6.21 -16.82
C PHE A 292 6.96 5.83 -15.37
N PHE A 293 6.08 4.85 -15.20
CA PHE A 293 5.52 4.51 -13.89
C PHE A 293 5.71 3.03 -13.57
N PRO A 294 6.97 2.61 -13.31
CA PRO A 294 7.28 1.20 -13.12
C PRO A 294 6.60 0.68 -11.86
N LEU A 295 5.96 -0.47 -12.03
CA LEU A 295 5.37 -1.28 -10.98
C LEU A 295 6.32 -2.41 -10.57
N ASN A 296 7.10 -2.93 -11.53
CA ASN A 296 8.12 -3.93 -11.31
C ASN A 296 9.55 -3.36 -11.45
N PRO A 297 10.53 -3.93 -10.75
CA PRO A 297 10.38 -4.99 -9.74
C PRO A 297 9.69 -4.45 -8.46
N SER A 298 9.14 -5.36 -7.67
CA SER A 298 8.46 -5.09 -6.40
C SER A 298 9.11 -5.88 -5.26
N VAL A 299 8.81 -5.47 -4.03
CA VAL A 299 9.05 -6.22 -2.79
C VAL A 299 7.73 -6.44 -2.07
N VAL A 300 7.68 -7.44 -1.20
CA VAL A 300 6.57 -7.61 -0.25
C VAL A 300 6.95 -7.05 1.11
N ARG A 301 6.03 -6.30 1.68
CA ARG A 301 6.14 -5.62 2.98
C ARG A 301 5.14 -6.23 3.93
N MET A 302 5.54 -6.34 5.19
CA MET A 302 4.71 -6.75 6.32
C MET A 302 4.55 -5.55 7.25
N ILE A 303 3.32 -5.30 7.72
CA ILE A 303 3.02 -4.29 8.74
C ILE A 303 2.46 -5.03 9.95
N THR A 304 3.08 -4.90 11.11
CA THR A 304 2.67 -5.55 12.36
C THR A 304 2.32 -4.52 13.44
N GLY A 305 1.76 -4.98 14.56
CA GLY A 305 1.44 -4.14 15.71
C GLY A 305 0.13 -3.36 15.55
N LEU A 306 -0.84 -3.90 14.81
CA LEU A 306 -2.10 -3.19 14.53
C LEU A 306 -3.12 -3.26 15.67
N GLN A 307 -2.94 -4.17 16.63
CA GLN A 307 -3.88 -4.32 17.75
C GLN A 307 -4.00 -3.03 18.57
N GLY A 308 -5.22 -2.50 18.68
CA GLY A 308 -5.51 -1.27 19.43
C GLY A 308 -5.02 0.02 18.75
N THR A 309 -4.55 -0.04 17.50
CA THR A 309 -4.13 1.15 16.76
C THR A 309 -5.35 1.89 16.21
N THR A 310 -5.63 3.08 16.75
CA THR A 310 -6.64 3.99 16.19
C THR A 310 -6.10 4.78 15.00
N GLY A 311 -4.82 4.60 14.63
CA GLY A 311 -4.12 5.43 13.65
C GLY A 311 -4.00 6.89 14.11
N VAL A 312 -3.22 7.69 13.37
CA VAL A 312 -3.18 9.14 13.57
C VAL A 312 -4.22 9.75 12.64
N SER A 313 -5.14 10.58 13.17
CA SER A 313 -6.25 11.18 12.40
C SER A 313 -5.76 11.79 11.08
N ALA A 314 -6.35 11.37 9.95
CA ALA A 314 -6.03 11.96 8.63
C ALA A 314 -6.60 13.39 8.48
N GLN A 315 -7.52 13.80 9.36
CA GLN A 315 -7.96 15.19 9.48
C GLN A 315 -6.83 16.04 10.07
N GLY A 316 -5.94 16.50 9.20
CA GLY A 316 -4.85 17.40 9.55
C GLY A 316 -3.60 17.33 8.67
N THR A 317 -3.57 16.49 7.63
CA THR A 317 -2.36 16.24 6.82
C THR A 317 -2.46 16.65 5.34
N ASP A 318 -3.39 17.52 4.96
CA ASP A 318 -3.42 18.06 3.58
C ASP A 318 -2.26 19.00 3.26
N ALA A 319 -1.55 19.48 4.28
CA ALA A 319 -0.31 20.18 4.06
C ALA A 319 0.83 19.14 4.12
N ARG A 320 1.35 18.77 2.94
CA ARG A 320 2.46 17.82 2.78
C ARG A 320 3.78 18.50 3.13
N LEU A 321 4.64 17.82 3.89
CA LEU A 321 6.06 18.19 3.97
C LEU A 321 6.69 17.95 2.60
N LEU A 322 7.05 19.01 1.87
CA LEU A 322 7.72 18.89 0.57
C LEU A 322 9.21 19.09 0.76
N LEU A 323 9.97 18.17 0.17
CA LEU A 323 11.41 18.27 0.07
C LEU A 323 11.76 18.12 -1.42
N THR A 324 12.27 19.18 -2.02
CA THR A 324 12.70 19.22 -3.42
C THR A 324 14.09 19.82 -3.51
N HIS A 325 14.70 19.75 -4.70
CA HIS A 325 16.03 20.31 -4.92
C HIS A 325 16.15 20.97 -6.29
N ARG A 326 17.19 21.80 -6.40
CA ARG A 326 17.71 22.35 -7.63
C ARG A 326 19.23 22.25 -7.59
N LEU A 327 19.81 21.67 -8.64
CA LEU A 327 21.25 21.66 -8.84
C LEU A 327 21.67 22.91 -9.64
N SER A 328 22.78 23.54 -9.25
CA SER A 328 23.37 24.63 -10.02
C SER A 328 23.86 24.13 -11.38
N THR A 329 23.91 25.02 -12.37
CA THR A 329 24.29 24.67 -13.75
C THR A 329 25.72 24.14 -13.87
N ASP A 330 26.60 24.49 -12.94
CA ASP A 330 27.98 24.00 -12.86
C ASP A 330 28.12 22.73 -12.01
N GLY A 331 27.02 22.21 -11.44
CA GLY A 331 27.01 21.03 -10.58
C GLY A 331 27.67 21.23 -9.21
N ARG A 332 28.02 22.46 -8.83
CA ARG A 332 28.77 22.73 -7.59
C ARG A 332 27.90 23.08 -6.39
N ARG A 333 26.59 23.23 -6.57
CA ARG A 333 25.68 23.60 -5.49
C ARG A 333 24.33 22.89 -5.62
N LEU A 334 23.86 22.34 -4.51
CA LEU A 334 22.53 21.74 -4.37
C LEU A 334 21.69 22.63 -3.45
N ASP A 335 20.71 23.32 -4.01
CA ASP A 335 19.69 24.04 -3.25
C ASP A 335 18.53 23.07 -2.93
N VAL A 336 18.19 22.95 -1.66
CA VAL A 336 17.14 22.11 -1.12
C VAL A 336 16.02 23.01 -0.63
N LEU A 337 14.83 22.86 -1.22
CA LEU A 337 13.62 23.53 -0.77
C LEU A 337 12.85 22.59 0.15
N LEU A 338 12.62 23.06 1.37
CA LEU A 338 11.83 22.42 2.41
C LEU A 338 10.56 23.24 2.65
N GLU A 339 9.40 22.69 2.32
CA GLU A 339 8.10 23.28 2.65
C GLU A 339 7.47 22.50 3.80
N THR A 340 7.36 23.15 4.96
CA THR A 340 6.87 22.54 6.19
C THR A 340 5.42 22.97 6.46
N PRO A 341 4.47 22.03 6.59
CA PRO A 341 3.06 22.35 6.88
C PRO A 341 2.85 22.78 8.34
N ARG A 342 3.76 22.38 9.21
CA ARG A 342 3.79 22.66 10.65
C ARG A 342 5.26 22.93 11.02
N PRO A 343 5.52 23.62 12.14
CA PRO A 343 6.88 23.80 12.60
C PRO A 343 7.60 22.46 12.80
N LEU A 344 8.86 22.37 12.35
CA LEU A 344 9.77 21.30 12.73
C LEU A 344 10.51 21.75 13.99
N GLU A 345 10.51 20.93 15.05
CA GLU A 345 11.18 21.28 16.30
C GLU A 345 12.71 21.33 16.15
N GLU A 346 13.31 20.24 15.69
CA GLU A 346 14.74 20.09 15.43
C GLU A 346 14.95 19.00 14.37
N GLY A 347 16.02 19.14 13.58
CA GLY A 347 16.41 18.12 12.63
C GLY A 347 17.74 18.41 11.95
N SER A 348 18.04 17.67 10.89
CA SER A 348 19.20 17.90 10.05
C SER A 348 18.91 17.56 8.61
N LEU A 349 19.42 18.35 7.68
CA LEU A 349 19.56 17.95 6.29
C LEU A 349 20.94 17.31 6.11
N LEU A 350 20.97 16.06 5.68
CA LEU A 350 22.17 15.30 5.37
C LEU A 350 22.32 15.19 3.86
N LEU A 351 23.52 15.35 3.33
CA LEU A 351 23.91 14.95 1.98
C LEU A 351 24.75 13.68 2.11
N LEU A 352 24.42 12.64 1.36
CA LEU A 352 25.05 11.32 1.43
C LEU A 352 25.42 10.83 0.02
N ASP A 353 26.45 9.99 -0.06
CA ASP A 353 26.72 9.19 -1.25
C ASP A 353 25.75 8.00 -1.37
N ILE A 354 25.80 7.26 -2.49
CA ILE A 354 24.95 6.06 -2.68
C ILE A 354 25.20 4.94 -1.67
N ARG A 355 26.33 4.94 -0.97
CA ARG A 355 26.68 3.95 0.05
C ARG A 355 26.21 4.38 1.45
N GLY A 356 25.50 5.51 1.54
CA GLY A 356 25.01 6.06 2.80
C GLY A 356 26.08 6.76 3.63
N GLN A 357 27.25 7.04 3.06
CA GLN A 357 28.26 7.84 3.72
C GLN A 357 27.81 9.30 3.73
N VAL A 358 27.72 9.91 4.91
CA VAL A 358 27.39 11.33 5.07
C VAL A 358 28.56 12.16 4.54
N LEU A 359 28.27 12.95 3.50
CA LEU A 359 29.19 13.90 2.89
C LEU A 359 29.11 15.26 3.59
N GLN A 360 27.88 15.72 3.91
CA GLN A 360 27.65 16.98 4.63
C GLN A 360 26.40 16.91 5.51
N THR A 361 26.40 17.75 6.55
CA THR A 361 25.28 17.90 7.48
C THR A 361 24.96 19.38 7.65
N LYS A 362 23.68 19.71 7.59
CA LYS A 362 23.13 21.00 8.03
C LYS A 362 22.17 20.76 9.17
N LEU A 363 22.47 21.30 10.33
CA LEU A 363 21.55 21.27 11.46
C LEU A 363 20.41 22.26 11.20
N LEU A 364 19.19 21.78 11.37
CA LEU A 364 17.98 22.57 11.39
C LEU A 364 17.60 22.80 12.85
N GLY A 365 17.55 24.07 13.25
CA GLY A 365 16.91 24.43 14.51
C GLY A 365 15.39 24.29 14.41
N SER A 366 14.67 25.01 15.28
CA SER A 366 13.22 25.16 15.12
C SER A 366 12.92 25.88 13.80
N THR A 367 12.30 25.17 12.88
CA THR A 367 11.93 25.67 11.55
C THR A 367 10.43 25.90 11.54
N PRO A 368 9.93 27.15 11.47
CA PRO A 368 8.50 27.45 11.41
C PRO A 368 7.81 26.76 10.22
N SER A 369 6.47 26.70 10.23
CA SER A 369 5.71 26.30 9.03
C SER A 369 6.01 27.27 7.87
N GLY A 370 6.20 26.76 6.65
CA GLY A 370 6.42 27.56 5.45
C GLY A 370 7.52 27.01 4.56
N ARG A 371 7.96 27.81 3.58
CA ARG A 371 9.06 27.46 2.68
C ARG A 371 10.40 27.94 3.21
N HIS A 372 11.38 27.04 3.18
CA HIS A 372 12.74 27.26 3.66
C HIS A 372 13.72 26.68 2.65
N GLU A 373 14.78 27.41 2.35
CA GLU A 373 15.80 26.98 1.37
C GLU A 373 17.14 26.77 2.06
N TYR A 374 17.83 25.68 1.71
CA TYR A 374 19.11 25.28 2.28
C TYR A 374 20.06 24.84 1.17
N SER A 375 21.33 25.28 1.21
CA SER A 375 22.26 25.03 0.10
C SER A 375 23.48 24.22 0.51
N PHE A 376 23.73 23.07 -0.12
CA PHE A 376 24.98 22.33 0.02
C PHE A 376 25.97 22.77 -1.06
N GLU A 377 27.19 23.09 -0.66
CA GLU A 377 28.30 23.35 -1.58
C GLU A 377 28.96 22.01 -1.94
N LEU A 378 28.82 21.55 -3.17
CA LEU A 378 29.36 20.28 -3.62
C LEU A 378 30.83 20.44 -3.99
N ALA A 379 31.69 19.67 -3.32
CA ALA A 379 33.06 19.46 -3.78
C ALA A 379 33.05 18.81 -5.19
N PRO A 380 34.20 18.68 -5.89
CA PRO A 380 34.30 17.87 -7.12
C PRO A 380 33.98 16.41 -6.80
N LEU A 381 32.69 16.10 -6.81
CA LEU A 381 32.13 14.79 -6.58
C LEU A 381 32.08 14.08 -7.93
N PRO A 382 32.38 12.77 -7.99
CA PRO A 382 32.25 12.03 -9.23
C PRO A 382 30.79 12.06 -9.71
N SER A 383 30.62 12.06 -11.04
CA SER A 383 29.33 11.87 -11.68
C SER A 383 28.65 10.63 -11.12
N GLY A 384 27.39 10.74 -10.76
CA GLY A 384 26.70 9.68 -10.03
C GLY A 384 25.50 10.16 -9.22
N ILE A 385 24.87 9.20 -8.55
CA ILE A 385 23.69 9.45 -7.73
C ILE A 385 24.11 9.86 -6.33
N TYR A 386 23.41 10.82 -5.75
CA TYR A 386 23.57 11.24 -4.36
C TYR A 386 22.20 11.31 -3.69
N VAL A 387 22.20 11.24 -2.36
CA VAL A 387 20.99 11.28 -1.54
C VAL A 387 21.05 12.51 -0.65
N TYR A 388 19.95 13.21 -0.48
CA TYR A 388 19.81 14.17 0.62
C TYR A 388 18.59 13.83 1.47
N THR A 389 18.76 13.91 2.78
CA THR A 389 17.81 13.41 3.76
C THR A 389 17.54 14.47 4.81
N LEU A 390 16.29 14.87 4.97
CA LEU A 390 15.81 15.53 6.16
C LEU A 390 15.60 14.48 7.25
N GLN A 391 16.31 14.61 8.36
CA GLN A 391 16.17 13.78 9.55
C GLN A 391 15.69 14.66 10.71
N GLY A 392 14.40 14.60 11.01
CA GLY A 392 13.80 15.20 12.21
C GLY A 392 13.48 14.14 13.28
N LYS A 393 13.09 14.60 14.48
CA LYS A 393 12.72 13.71 15.60
C LYS A 393 11.69 12.63 15.24
N GLU A 394 10.69 12.98 14.44
CA GLU A 394 9.57 12.08 14.10
C GLU A 394 9.46 11.76 12.62
N GLN A 395 10.35 12.31 11.78
CA GLN A 395 10.23 12.23 10.32
C GLN A 395 11.60 12.09 9.67
N VAL A 396 11.75 11.12 8.78
CA VAL A 396 12.90 11.01 7.89
C VAL A 396 12.41 11.06 6.45
N ILE A 397 12.88 12.06 5.70
CA ILE A 397 12.51 12.31 4.31
C ILE A 397 13.76 12.33 3.46
N SER A 398 13.90 11.36 2.56
CA SER A 398 15.05 11.27 1.65
C SER A 398 14.65 11.54 0.21
N ARG A 399 15.60 12.08 -0.56
CA ARG A 399 15.49 12.36 -1.99
C ARG A 399 16.81 12.03 -2.66
N ARG A 400 16.76 11.66 -3.94
CA ARG A 400 17.94 11.42 -4.75
C ARG A 400 18.10 12.52 -5.80
N PHE A 401 19.33 12.76 -6.21
CA PHE A 401 19.63 13.57 -7.38
C PHE A 401 20.82 12.97 -8.13
N TYR A 402 20.91 13.27 -9.42
CA TYR A 402 22.05 12.89 -10.24
C TYR A 402 22.98 14.09 -10.42
N LEU A 403 24.26 13.88 -10.18
CA LEU A 403 25.31 14.82 -10.51
C LEU A 403 25.89 14.42 -11.88
N PRO A 404 25.78 15.27 -12.92
CA PRO A 404 26.18 14.93 -14.28
C PRO A 404 27.67 14.66 -14.46
#